data_AF-A0A1V6I694-F1
#
_entry.id   AF-A0A1V6I694-F1
#
_cell.length_a   1.000
_cell.length_b   1.000
_cell.length_c   1.000
_cell.angle_alpha   90.00
_cell.angle_beta   90.00
_cell.angle_gamma   90.00
#
_symmetry.space_group_name_H-M   'P 1'
#
loop_
_entity.id
_entity.type
_entity.pdbx_description
1 polymer ?
#
loop_
_entity_poly.entity_id
_entity_poly.type
_entity_poly.pdbx_seq_one_letter_code
_entity_poly.pdbx_strand_id
1 'polypeptide(L)'
;MKKFLITTLLLVFTLISVNGQNKWKGFWKPVEDDLFTNPEIMTFRGIEDPTRGIWLFKFDAQITAVQLLWSKEKKKFLATPLSSTGLGIGYRHYVQYNSEPYCDFAINLLWLVGFEWNEPTEADFSLASTVTILEYVNIGGGYNFTEKSPLLLMGAIVKF
;
A
#
# COMPACT_ATOMS: atom_id res chain seq x y z
N MET A 1 -13.81 1.93 -30.67
CA MET A 1 -13.26 2.58 -29.46
C MET A 1 -12.78 1.58 -28.41
N LYS A 2 -13.59 0.60 -27.98
CA LYS A 2 -13.18 -0.41 -26.97
C LYS A 2 -11.90 -1.20 -27.35
N LYS A 3 -11.78 -1.63 -28.60
CA LYS A 3 -10.60 -2.40 -29.08
C LYS A 3 -9.31 -1.59 -29.04
N PHE A 4 -9.35 -0.30 -29.40
CA PHE A 4 -8.19 0.59 -29.36
C PHE A 4 -7.73 0.83 -27.91
N LEU A 5 -8.67 1.04 -26.99
CA LEU A 5 -8.38 1.20 -25.55
C LEU A 5 -7.68 -0.04 -24.98
N ILE A 6 -8.15 -1.25 -25.33
CA ILE A 6 -7.56 -2.51 -24.87
C ILE A 6 -6.14 -2.67 -25.39
N THR A 7 -5.89 -2.39 -26.68
CA THR A 7 -4.55 -2.50 -27.26
C THR A 7 -3.58 -1.48 -26.66
N THR A 8 -4.03 -0.24 -26.41
CA THR A 8 -3.21 0.79 -25.73
C THR A 8 -2.91 0.40 -24.28
N LEU A 9 -3.89 -0.14 -23.56
CA LEU A 9 -3.71 -0.63 -22.20
C LEU A 9 -2.68 -1.77 -22.15
N LEU A 10 -2.79 -2.75 -23.06
CA LEU A 10 -1.83 -3.84 -23.21
C LEU A 10 -0.42 -3.33 -23.54
N LEU A 11 -0.30 -2.35 -24.43
CA LEU A 11 1.00 -1.76 -24.78
C LEU A 11 1.64 -1.07 -23.57
N VAL A 12 0.85 -0.33 -22.79
CA VAL A 12 1.30 0.31 -21.55
C VAL A 12 1.74 -0.73 -20.52
N PHE A 13 1.00 -1.83 -20.35
CA PHE A 13 1.41 -2.93 -19.47
C PHE A 13 2.70 -3.61 -19.95
N THR A 14 2.91 -3.78 -21.25
CA THR A 14 4.17 -4.34 -21.80
C THR A 14 5.37 -3.41 -21.64
N LEU A 15 5.17 -2.08 -21.69
CA LEU A 15 6.26 -1.12 -21.50
C LEU A 15 6.66 -0.97 -20.02
N ILE A 16 5.71 -1.09 -19.10
CA ILE A 16 5.97 -1.09 -17.65
C ILE A 16 6.76 -2.34 -17.22
N SER A 17 6.56 -3.47 -17.91
CA SER A 17 7.19 -4.74 -17.56
C SER A 17 8.66 -4.88 -17.99
N VAL A 18 9.18 -4.01 -18.86
CA VAL A 18 10.61 -4.04 -19.26
C VAL A 18 11.49 -3.21 -18.32
N ASN A 19 11.05 -2.02 -17.89
CA ASN A 19 11.83 -1.13 -17.01
C ASN A 19 11.55 -1.32 -15.50
N GLY A 20 10.52 -2.11 -15.14
CA GLY A 20 10.05 -2.26 -13.76
C GLY A 20 10.47 -3.54 -13.04
N GLN A 21 11.09 -4.51 -13.71
CA GLN A 21 11.26 -5.87 -13.16
C GLN A 21 11.97 -5.90 -11.80
N ASN A 22 13.00 -5.07 -11.61
CA ASN A 22 13.74 -4.99 -10.36
C ASN A 22 12.88 -4.50 -9.19
N LYS A 23 11.91 -3.61 -9.43
CA LYS A 23 11.02 -3.07 -8.39
C LYS A 23 10.01 -4.09 -7.87
N TRP A 24 9.70 -5.12 -8.67
CA TRP A 24 8.78 -6.21 -8.31
C TRP A 24 9.48 -7.44 -7.71
N LYS A 25 10.82 -7.47 -7.69
CA LYS A 25 11.56 -8.58 -7.07
C LYS A 25 11.20 -8.65 -5.59
N GLY A 26 11.00 -9.86 -5.06
CA GLY A 26 10.62 -10.06 -3.66
C GLY A 26 9.35 -9.32 -3.22
N PHE A 27 8.37 -9.17 -4.14
CA PHE A 27 7.06 -8.56 -3.88
C PHE A 27 6.31 -9.22 -2.71
N TRP A 28 6.39 -10.55 -2.64
CA TRP A 28 5.78 -11.40 -1.60
C TRP A 28 6.72 -11.73 -0.43
N LYS A 29 7.87 -11.06 -0.34
CA LYS A 29 8.85 -11.30 0.74
C LYS A 29 8.95 -10.05 1.61
N PRO A 30 9.34 -10.18 2.90
CA PRO A 30 9.74 -9.01 3.68
C PRO A 30 10.92 -8.29 3.00
N VAL A 31 11.16 -7.04 3.41
CA VAL A 31 12.40 -6.35 3.04
C VAL A 31 13.53 -6.95 3.87
N GLU A 32 14.67 -7.21 3.24
CA GLU A 32 15.84 -7.73 3.92
C GLU A 32 16.54 -6.63 4.74
N ASP A 33 16.86 -6.88 6.01
CA ASP A 33 17.47 -5.89 6.92
C ASP A 33 18.85 -5.40 6.43
N ASP A 34 19.51 -6.18 5.59
CA ASP A 34 20.81 -5.90 4.97
C ASP A 34 20.69 -5.40 3.52
N LEU A 35 19.52 -4.87 3.12
CA LEU A 35 19.22 -4.41 1.74
C LEU A 35 20.31 -3.52 1.12
N PHE A 36 20.93 -2.65 1.93
CA PHE A 36 21.93 -1.68 1.50
C PHE A 36 23.36 -2.04 1.91
N THR A 37 23.57 -3.17 2.60
CA THR A 37 24.87 -3.59 3.12
C THR A 37 25.36 -4.89 2.49
N ASN A 38 24.46 -5.73 1.97
CA ASN A 38 24.80 -6.99 1.32
C ASN A 38 24.89 -6.85 -0.22
N PRO A 39 26.09 -7.03 -0.82
CA PRO A 39 26.29 -6.87 -2.27
C PRO A 39 25.45 -7.81 -3.15
N GLU A 40 25.17 -9.02 -2.67
CA GLU A 40 24.36 -10.00 -3.41
C GLU A 40 22.90 -9.53 -3.50
N ILE A 41 22.37 -9.02 -2.39
CA ILE A 41 21.01 -8.47 -2.32
C ILE A 41 20.92 -7.20 -3.15
N MET A 42 21.91 -6.30 -3.04
CA MET A 42 21.97 -5.08 -3.87
C MET A 42 21.95 -5.42 -5.36
N THR A 43 22.76 -6.39 -5.79
CA THR A 43 22.79 -6.84 -7.20
C THR A 43 21.47 -7.48 -7.61
N PHE A 44 20.89 -8.34 -6.76
CA PHE A 44 19.59 -8.94 -7.01
C PHE A 44 18.51 -7.87 -7.18
N ARG A 45 18.52 -6.82 -6.34
CA ARG A 45 17.55 -5.72 -6.33
C ARG A 45 17.84 -4.64 -7.39
N GLY A 46 19.01 -4.67 -8.02
CA GLY A 46 19.46 -3.66 -8.98
C GLY A 46 19.82 -2.32 -8.31
N ILE A 47 20.33 -2.36 -7.08
CA ILE A 47 20.84 -1.19 -6.35
C ILE A 47 22.31 -1.01 -6.79
N GLU A 48 22.56 0.04 -7.58
CA GLU A 48 23.92 0.42 -7.99
C GLU A 48 24.59 1.34 -6.96
N ASP A 49 23.79 2.16 -6.27
CA ASP A 49 24.25 3.17 -5.32
C ASP A 49 23.34 3.13 -4.08
N PRO A 50 23.82 2.67 -2.92
CA PRO A 50 23.01 2.57 -1.70
C PRO A 50 22.57 3.94 -1.16
N THR A 51 23.23 5.03 -1.58
CA THR A 51 22.89 6.39 -1.11
C THR A 51 21.64 6.96 -1.77
N ARG A 52 21.20 6.40 -2.91
CA ARG A 52 20.07 6.93 -3.69
C ARG A 52 18.71 6.38 -3.28
N GLY A 53 18.70 5.36 -2.41
CA GLY A 53 17.49 4.62 -2.07
C GLY A 53 16.95 3.78 -3.23
N ILE A 54 15.93 2.97 -2.95
CA ILE A 54 15.28 2.11 -3.93
C ILE A 54 13.76 2.13 -3.78
N TRP A 55 13.07 2.08 -4.92
CA TRP A 55 11.64 1.89 -4.96
C TRP A 55 11.26 0.43 -5.17
N LEU A 56 10.39 -0.09 -4.29
CA LEU A 56 9.91 -1.47 -4.34
C LEU A 56 8.39 -1.51 -4.29
N PHE A 57 7.81 -2.41 -5.08
CA PHE A 57 6.44 -2.85 -4.89
C PHE A 57 6.41 -3.91 -3.78
N LYS A 58 5.49 -3.76 -2.84
CA LYS A 58 5.28 -4.69 -1.74
C LYS A 58 3.81 -5.02 -1.61
N PHE A 59 3.52 -6.27 -1.32
CA PHE A 59 2.22 -6.65 -0.81
C PHE A 59 2.10 -6.17 0.64
N ASP A 60 0.87 -5.93 1.08
CA ASP A 60 0.51 -5.58 2.44
C ASP A 60 -0.63 -6.47 2.90
N ALA A 61 -0.46 -7.10 4.07
CA ALA A 61 -1.39 -8.11 4.56
C ALA A 61 -2.29 -7.59 5.68
N GLN A 62 -1.80 -6.60 6.43
CA GLN A 62 -2.49 -6.09 7.60
C GLN A 62 -2.41 -4.58 7.70
N ILE A 63 -3.53 -3.97 8.06
CA ILE A 63 -3.66 -2.52 8.18
C ILE A 63 -4.38 -2.21 9.48
N THR A 64 -3.75 -1.38 10.29
CA THR A 64 -4.36 -0.80 11.49
C THR A 64 -4.39 0.70 11.33
N ALA A 65 -5.55 1.32 11.40
CA ALA A 65 -5.71 2.77 11.21
C ALA A 65 -6.83 3.32 12.08
N VAL A 66 -6.93 4.65 12.17
CA VAL A 66 -8.17 5.33 12.55
C VAL A 66 -8.94 5.62 11.28
N GLN A 67 -10.17 5.12 11.19
CA GLN A 67 -11.09 5.39 10.10
C GLN A 67 -12.09 6.47 10.51
N LEU A 68 -12.27 7.47 9.64
CA LEU A 68 -13.35 8.43 9.72
C LEU A 68 -14.36 8.10 8.62
N LEU A 69 -15.53 7.61 9.00
CA LEU A 69 -16.59 7.21 8.08
C LEU A 69 -17.70 8.25 8.07
N TRP A 70 -18.13 8.69 6.88
CA TRP A 70 -19.20 9.69 6.77
C TRP A 70 -20.58 9.07 7.00
N SER A 71 -21.21 9.39 8.14
CA SER A 71 -22.59 8.99 8.43
C SER A 71 -23.58 9.98 7.79
N LYS A 72 -24.34 9.52 6.78
CA LYS A 72 -25.38 10.33 6.13
C LYS A 72 -26.51 10.70 7.09
N GLU A 73 -26.88 9.80 8.00
CA GLU A 73 -27.95 10.01 8.98
C GLU A 73 -27.59 11.09 10.00
N LYS A 74 -26.38 11.00 10.58
CA LYS A 74 -25.92 11.89 11.64
C LYS A 74 -25.23 13.15 11.10
N LYS A 75 -25.05 13.26 9.78
CA LYS A 75 -24.33 14.34 9.07
C LYS A 75 -22.97 14.67 9.70
N LYS A 76 -22.24 13.64 10.13
CA LYS A 76 -20.93 13.77 10.77
C LYS A 76 -20.02 12.58 10.46
N PHE A 77 -18.72 12.80 10.58
CA PHE A 77 -17.75 11.71 10.59
C PHE A 77 -17.85 10.94 11.91
N LEU A 78 -17.86 9.62 11.81
CA LEU A 78 -17.71 8.70 12.93
C LEU A 78 -16.28 8.17 12.91
N ALA A 79 -15.56 8.35 14.02
CA ALA A 79 -14.22 7.81 14.20
C ALA A 79 -14.31 6.41 14.79
N THR A 80 -13.77 5.43 14.09
CA THR A 80 -13.69 4.04 14.53
C THR A 80 -12.28 3.49 14.33
N PRO A 81 -11.79 2.63 15.23
CA PRO A 81 -10.57 1.88 14.97
C PRO A 81 -10.81 0.92 13.81
N LEU A 82 -9.93 0.96 12.82
CA LEU A 82 -9.89 0.01 11.71
C LEU A 82 -8.77 -0.99 11.97
N SER A 83 -9.13 -2.26 12.10
CA SER A 83 -8.20 -3.37 12.01
C SER A 83 -8.67 -4.28 10.89
N SER A 84 -8.06 -4.15 9.72
CA SER A 84 -8.44 -4.91 8.53
C SER A 84 -7.30 -5.84 8.12
N THR A 85 -7.64 -7.09 7.88
CA THR A 85 -6.81 -8.03 7.10
C THR A 85 -7.11 -7.76 5.63
N GLY A 86 -6.62 -6.62 5.13
CA GLY A 86 -6.83 -6.19 3.76
C GLY A 86 -5.68 -6.61 2.85
N LEU A 87 -5.99 -6.92 1.59
CA LEU A 87 -4.96 -7.04 0.56
C LEU A 87 -4.54 -5.61 0.15
N GLY A 88 -3.27 -5.27 0.34
CA GLY A 88 -2.72 -4.00 -0.10
C GLY A 88 -1.54 -4.17 -1.04
N ILE A 89 -1.31 -3.15 -1.87
CA ILE A 89 -0.09 -3.01 -2.67
C ILE A 89 0.50 -1.64 -2.37
N GLY A 90 1.72 -1.64 -1.82
CA GLY A 90 2.51 -0.45 -1.56
C GLY A 90 3.58 -0.26 -2.61
N TYR A 91 3.74 0.96 -3.10
CA TYR A 91 4.92 1.42 -3.81
C TYR A 91 5.75 2.28 -2.84
N ARG A 92 6.87 1.72 -2.40
CA ARG A 92 7.62 2.20 -1.23
C ARG A 92 9.04 2.58 -1.62
N HIS A 93 9.50 3.71 -1.10
CA HIS A 93 10.88 4.15 -1.17
C HIS A 93 11.60 3.76 0.12
N TYR A 94 12.75 3.11 -0.03
CA TYR A 94 13.62 2.75 1.06
C TYR A 94 14.94 3.49 0.91
N VAL A 95 15.45 4.00 2.03
CA VAL A 95 16.79 4.58 2.15
C VAL A 95 17.56 3.87 3.25
N GLN A 96 18.89 3.93 3.20
CA GLN A 96 19.71 3.40 4.28
C GLN A 96 19.69 4.35 5.48
N TYR A 97 19.32 3.85 6.66
CA TYR A 97 19.42 4.56 7.93
C TYR A 97 19.98 3.61 8.99
N ASN A 98 21.08 3.98 9.65
CA ASN A 98 21.75 3.14 10.65
C ASN A 98 22.02 1.69 10.19
N SER A 99 22.43 1.51 8.93
CA SER A 99 22.69 0.19 8.31
C SER A 99 21.45 -0.68 8.04
N GLU A 100 20.25 -0.17 8.30
CA GLU A 100 18.97 -0.85 8.04
C GLU A 100 18.17 -0.11 6.96
N PRO A 101 17.26 -0.81 6.23
CA PRO A 101 16.34 -0.18 5.31
C PRO A 101 15.24 0.59 6.05
N TYR A 102 15.13 1.87 5.77
CA TYR A 102 14.10 2.76 6.32
C TYR A 102 13.13 3.22 5.22
N CYS A 103 11.82 3.07 5.44
CA CYS A 103 10.78 3.50 4.51
C CYS A 103 10.42 4.96 4.74
N ASP A 104 11.04 5.87 3.97
CA ASP A 104 10.83 7.32 4.10
C ASP A 104 9.55 7.80 3.38
N PHE A 105 9.10 7.05 2.37
CA PHE A 105 7.89 7.39 1.60
C PHE A 105 7.19 6.15 1.03
N ALA A 106 5.86 6.13 1.07
CA ALA A 106 5.06 5.11 0.41
C ALA A 106 3.74 5.64 -0.13
N ILE A 107 3.26 5.04 -1.21
CA ILE A 107 1.88 5.14 -1.67
C ILE A 107 1.29 3.75 -1.65
N ASN A 108 0.17 3.55 -0.95
CA ASN A 108 -0.46 2.25 -0.81
C ASN A 108 -1.87 2.29 -1.39
N LEU A 109 -2.24 1.25 -2.13
CA LEU A 109 -3.60 0.95 -2.54
C LEU A 109 -4.09 -0.24 -1.71
N LEU A 110 -5.23 -0.07 -1.04
CA LEU A 110 -5.69 -0.93 0.02
C LEU A 110 -7.11 -1.42 -0.29
N TRP A 111 -7.28 -2.73 -0.34
CA TRP A 111 -8.59 -3.36 -0.30
C TRP A 111 -8.86 -3.76 1.14
N LEU A 112 -9.76 -3.01 1.79
CA LEU A 112 -10.19 -3.26 3.15
C LEU A 112 -11.42 -4.15 3.14
N VAL A 113 -11.34 -5.21 3.94
CA VAL A 113 -12.46 -6.12 4.18
C VAL A 113 -12.68 -6.14 5.68
N GLY A 114 -13.74 -5.47 6.12
CA GLY A 114 -14.16 -5.49 7.51
C GLY A 114 -14.80 -6.83 7.83
N PHE A 115 -14.21 -7.58 8.76
CA PHE A 115 -14.84 -8.76 9.37
C PHE A 115 -15.23 -8.38 10.80
N GLU A 116 -16.52 -8.23 11.08
CA GLU A 116 -16.99 -8.28 12.46
C GLU A 116 -16.99 -9.75 12.89
N TRP A 117 -16.02 -10.15 13.73
CA TRP A 117 -15.86 -11.55 14.15
C TRP A 117 -17.06 -12.10 14.94
N ASN A 118 -17.94 -11.21 15.43
CA ASN A 118 -19.01 -11.56 16.36
C ASN A 118 -20.41 -11.61 15.71
N GLU A 119 -20.59 -11.12 14.49
CA GLU A 119 -21.89 -11.19 13.79
C GLU A 119 -21.67 -11.51 12.30
N PRO A 120 -22.54 -12.32 11.67
CA PRO A 120 -22.53 -12.54 10.23
C PRO A 120 -23.08 -11.29 9.53
N THR A 121 -22.35 -10.18 9.62
CA THR A 121 -22.62 -8.94 8.90
C THR A 121 -22.13 -9.11 7.46
N GLU A 122 -22.80 -8.47 6.50
CA GLU A 122 -22.30 -8.40 5.13
C GLU A 122 -20.86 -7.86 5.16
N ALA A 123 -19.93 -8.56 4.50
CA ALA A 123 -18.52 -8.14 4.48
C ALA A 123 -18.44 -6.67 4.04
N ASP A 124 -17.88 -5.81 4.89
CA ASP A 124 -17.73 -4.39 4.56
C ASP A 124 -16.57 -4.23 3.58
N PHE A 125 -16.88 -3.77 2.37
CA PHE A 125 -15.90 -3.61 1.30
C PHE A 125 -15.56 -2.13 1.12
N SER A 126 -14.29 -1.82 1.27
CA SER A 126 -13.76 -0.49 1.09
C SER A 126 -12.49 -0.51 0.25
N LEU A 127 -12.37 0.44 -0.68
CA LEU A 127 -11.12 0.70 -1.40
C LEU A 127 -10.55 2.02 -0.90
N ALA A 128 -9.30 2.00 -0.48
CA ALA A 128 -8.62 3.17 0.03
C ALA A 128 -7.23 3.32 -0.58
N SER A 129 -6.76 4.56 -0.62
CA SER A 129 -5.37 4.87 -0.94
C SER A 129 -4.78 5.67 0.21
N THR A 130 -3.52 5.40 0.53
CA THR A 130 -2.80 6.13 1.58
C THR A 130 -1.45 6.59 1.07
N VAL A 131 -0.95 7.67 1.66
CA VAL A 131 0.43 8.12 1.55
C VAL A 131 1.06 8.01 2.92
N THR A 132 2.19 7.33 3.02
CA THR A 132 3.04 7.29 4.21
C THR A 132 4.25 8.17 3.99
N ILE A 133 4.58 8.98 4.99
CA ILE A 133 5.79 9.81 5.04
C ILE A 133 6.48 9.52 6.38
N LEU A 134 7.80 9.36 6.35
CA LEU A 134 8.62 9.10 7.54
C LEU A 134 8.16 7.89 8.38
N GLU A 135 7.76 6.81 7.72
CA GLU A 135 7.26 5.54 8.31
C GLU A 135 5.93 5.63 9.09
N TYR A 136 5.68 6.70 9.83
CA TYR A 136 4.56 6.81 10.78
C TYR A 136 3.45 7.79 10.36
N VAL A 137 3.77 8.79 9.54
CA VAL A 137 2.77 9.77 9.10
C VAL A 137 2.01 9.20 7.92
N ASN A 138 0.88 8.57 8.18
CA ASN A 138 0.01 8.04 7.14
C ASN A 138 -1.33 8.78 7.11
N ILE A 139 -1.69 9.26 5.92
CA ILE A 139 -3.01 9.81 5.62
C ILE A 139 -3.54 9.17 4.34
N GLY A 140 -4.83 8.89 4.33
CA GLY A 140 -5.47 8.32 3.17
C GLY A 140 -6.94 8.66 3.08
N GLY A 141 -7.48 8.34 1.92
CA GLY A 141 -8.88 8.49 1.60
C GLY A 141 -9.35 7.31 0.77
N GLY A 142 -10.64 7.04 0.85
CA GLY A 142 -11.24 5.94 0.13
C GLY A 142 -12.74 6.06 0.03
N TYR A 143 -13.33 4.97 -0.42
CA TYR A 143 -14.76 4.83 -0.53
C TYR A 143 -15.21 3.50 0.05
N ASN A 144 -16.19 3.57 0.94
CA ASN A 144 -16.88 2.41 1.46
C ASN A 144 -18.06 2.11 0.52
N PHE A 145 -18.02 0.93 -0.11
CA PHE A 145 -19.04 0.53 -1.08
C PHE A 145 -20.31 0.01 -0.41
N THR A 146 -20.20 -0.53 0.79
CA THR A 146 -21.33 -1.05 1.58
C THR A 146 -22.21 0.11 2.06
N GLU A 147 -21.61 1.12 2.71
CA GLU A 147 -22.32 2.32 3.19
C GLU A 147 -22.50 3.42 2.12
N LYS A 148 -21.84 3.26 0.97
CA LYS A 148 -21.80 4.25 -0.11
C LYS A 148 -21.36 5.63 0.40
N SER A 149 -20.30 5.65 1.21
CA SER A 149 -19.81 6.84 1.91
C SER A 149 -18.29 7.00 1.73
N PRO A 150 -17.78 8.25 1.69
CA PRO A 150 -16.34 8.47 1.72
C PRO A 150 -15.79 8.07 3.09
N LEU A 151 -14.56 7.54 3.07
CA LEU A 151 -13.79 7.24 4.27
C LEU A 151 -12.47 8.00 4.23
N LEU A 152 -11.98 8.40 5.40
CA LEU A 152 -10.62 8.91 5.59
C LEU A 152 -9.87 7.96 6.51
N LEU A 153 -8.60 7.73 6.21
CA LEU A 153 -7.69 6.93 7.03
C LEU A 153 -6.62 7.85 7.59
N MET A 154 -6.35 7.71 8.88
CA MET A 154 -5.29 8.43 9.57
C MET A 154 -4.49 7.48 10.45
N GLY A 155 -3.17 7.68 10.49
CA GLY A 155 -2.27 6.87 11.30
C GLY A 155 -2.29 5.39 10.89
N ALA A 156 -2.47 5.11 9.60
CA ALA A 156 -2.45 3.72 9.13
C ALA A 156 -1.04 3.14 9.25
N ILE A 157 -0.91 2.14 10.11
CA ILE A 157 0.25 1.25 10.17
C ILE A 157 -0.04 0.10 9.21
N VAL A 158 0.78 0.00 8.18
CA VAL A 158 0.68 -1.05 7.16
C VAL A 158 1.79 -2.05 7.40
N LYS A 159 1.44 -3.29 7.70
CA LYS A 159 2.38 -4.39 7.98
C LYS A 159 2.29 -5.47 6.90
N PHE A 160 3.44 -6.07 6.65
CA PHE A 160 3.61 -7.29 5.90
C PHE A 160 3.96 -8.43 6.86
#